data_AF-A0A3P8EZ61-F1
#
_entry.id   AF-A0A3P8EZ61-F1
#
_cell.length_a   1.000
_cell.length_b   1.000
_cell.length_c   1.000
_cell.angle_alpha   90.00
_cell.angle_beta   90.00
_cell.angle_gamma   90.00
#
_symmetry.space_group_name_H-M   'P 1'
#
loop_
_entity.id
_entity.type
_entity.pdbx_description
1 polymer ?
#
loop_
_entity_poly.entity_id
_entity_poly.type
_entity_poly.pdbx_seq_one_letter_code
_entity_poly.pdbx_strand_id
1 'polypeptide(L)'
;MRKAIQVRQYEYDLILNPDINTTTYLQWFYFRVSNMQSNISYRFNIINCEKVDSQFNAGMQPLLFSVHESLQSHPCWRRVGSNIIYYRNYFTRPSTRKCNVDGGTYYTATFTICFPYTGDVCYLAYHYPYTYTRLLTDLNKWQNKILNQPNNIYFRIQQLTSTILSNPVPLITVTQTSDSSNESTNINNQRSYIILTCRVHPGESNSSWIIKGLIEQLLSNDNMKINELRKMFIFKIIPMLNPDGVIVGNHRCSISGKDLNRHWINPSSLIHPTIYHTKMLMELLTFCERSPYVSRFDIYIDMGYYVIHCSVRLYIYSSDN
;
A
#
# COMPACT_ATOMS: atom_id res chain seq x y z
N MET A 1 -13.65 -6.13 8.29
CA MET A 1 -14.04 -7.29 9.14
C MET A 1 -15.51 -7.60 8.88
N ARG A 2 -15.91 -8.86 8.74
CA ARG A 2 -17.31 -9.26 8.50
C ARG A 2 -18.09 -9.45 9.79
N LYS A 3 -17.55 -10.24 10.70
CA LYS A 3 -18.22 -10.68 11.92
C LYS A 3 -17.20 -10.99 13.01
N ALA A 4 -17.57 -10.70 14.25
CA ALA A 4 -16.90 -11.18 15.45
C ALA A 4 -17.90 -12.05 16.23
N ILE A 5 -17.47 -13.21 16.70
CA ILE A 5 -18.27 -14.17 17.46
C ILE A 5 -17.54 -14.39 18.77
N GLN A 6 -18.15 -14.04 19.89
CA GLN A 6 -17.61 -14.37 21.20
C GLN A 6 -17.85 -15.85 21.47
N VAL A 7 -16.78 -16.64 21.56
CA VAL A 7 -16.84 -18.10 21.79
C VAL A 7 -16.58 -18.47 23.24
N ARG A 8 -15.85 -17.62 23.97
CA ARG A 8 -15.66 -17.68 25.44
C ARG A 8 -15.57 -16.26 26.00
N GLN A 9 -15.55 -16.11 27.32
CA GLN A 9 -15.54 -14.81 28.01
C GLN A 9 -14.54 -13.80 27.40
N TYR A 10 -13.32 -14.24 27.08
CA TYR A 10 -12.28 -13.40 26.47
C TYR A 10 -11.72 -13.98 25.17
N GLU A 11 -12.53 -14.73 24.44
CA GLU A 11 -12.13 -15.36 23.17
C GLU A 11 -13.12 -15.09 22.06
N TYR A 12 -12.59 -14.68 20.91
CA TYR A 12 -13.38 -14.24 19.78
C TYR A 12 -12.90 -14.87 18.47
N ASP A 13 -13.84 -15.47 17.75
CA ASP A 13 -13.65 -15.88 16.36
C ASP A 13 -14.03 -14.73 15.43
N LEU A 14 -13.13 -14.41 14.52
CA LEU A 14 -13.19 -13.29 13.60
C LEU A 14 -13.28 -13.82 12.16
N ILE A 15 -14.19 -13.25 11.38
CA ILE A 15 -14.41 -13.63 9.98
C ILE A 15 -14.10 -12.43 9.10
N LEU A 16 -13.12 -12.56 8.20
CA LEU A 16 -12.77 -11.56 7.20
C LEU A 16 -13.82 -11.47 6.08
N ASN A 17 -13.96 -10.28 5.51
CA ASN A 17 -14.63 -10.13 4.23
C ASN A 17 -13.61 -10.39 3.11
N PRO A 18 -13.98 -11.10 2.03
CA PRO A 18 -13.14 -11.16 0.84
C PRO A 18 -13.06 -9.78 0.21
N ASP A 19 -12.12 -9.61 -0.72
CA ASP A 19 -12.06 -8.39 -1.51
C ASP A 19 -13.39 -8.16 -2.24
N ILE A 20 -13.82 -6.90 -2.32
CA ILE A 20 -15.09 -6.54 -2.97
C ILE A 20 -15.15 -7.12 -4.39
N ASN A 21 -16.31 -7.68 -4.74
CA ASN A 21 -16.58 -8.35 -6.01
C ASN A 21 -15.70 -9.59 -6.26
N THR A 22 -15.18 -10.21 -5.19
CA THR A 22 -14.48 -11.49 -5.23
C THR A 22 -14.98 -12.44 -4.14
N THR A 23 -14.56 -13.69 -4.19
CA THR A 23 -14.82 -14.71 -3.16
C THR A 23 -13.55 -15.12 -2.41
N THR A 24 -12.45 -14.41 -2.60
CA THR A 24 -11.10 -14.78 -2.14
C THR A 24 -10.31 -13.53 -1.70
N TYR A 25 -9.00 -13.66 -1.52
CA TYR A 25 -8.08 -12.62 -1.05
C TYR A 25 -8.29 -12.22 0.42
N LEU A 26 -8.42 -13.23 1.29
CA LEU A 26 -8.66 -13.07 2.73
C LEU A 26 -7.35 -12.97 3.52
N GLN A 27 -6.78 -11.77 3.64
CA GLN A 27 -5.55 -11.55 4.41
C GLN A 27 -5.49 -10.22 5.18
N TRP A 28 -5.85 -9.10 4.55
CA TRP A 28 -5.81 -7.80 5.21
C TRP A 28 -6.89 -7.69 6.29
N PHE A 29 -6.52 -7.18 7.47
CA PHE A 29 -7.48 -6.81 8.51
C PHE A 29 -7.12 -5.47 9.14
N TYR A 30 -8.18 -4.74 9.47
CA TYR A 30 -8.17 -3.52 10.27
C TYR A 30 -9.51 -3.43 10.99
N PHE A 31 -9.52 -3.46 12.31
CA PHE A 31 -10.75 -3.44 13.11
C PHE A 31 -10.57 -2.76 14.45
N ARG A 32 -11.68 -2.29 15.02
CA ARG A 32 -11.75 -1.63 16.33
C ARG A 32 -12.18 -2.63 17.40
N VAL A 33 -11.55 -2.57 18.55
CA VAL A 33 -11.95 -3.23 19.80
C VAL A 33 -12.21 -2.12 20.82
N SER A 34 -13.24 -2.25 21.63
CA SER A 34 -13.58 -1.29 22.69
C SER A 34 -14.13 -2.02 23.90
N ASN A 35 -14.21 -1.32 25.05
CA ASN A 35 -14.76 -1.85 26.30
C ASN A 35 -14.02 -3.08 26.84
N MET A 36 -12.71 -3.15 26.61
CA MET A 36 -11.84 -4.16 27.20
C MET A 36 -11.43 -3.78 28.63
N GLN A 37 -11.16 -4.79 29.45
CA GLN A 37 -10.51 -4.64 30.75
C GLN A 37 -8.99 -4.74 30.60
N SER A 38 -8.25 -3.89 31.32
CA SER A 38 -6.79 -3.94 31.36
C SER A 38 -6.29 -5.18 32.10
N ASN A 39 -5.07 -5.62 31.78
CA ASN A 39 -4.41 -6.80 32.36
C ASN A 39 -5.14 -8.15 32.12
N ILE A 40 -6.15 -8.19 31.27
CA ILE A 40 -6.81 -9.40 30.82
C ILE A 40 -6.30 -9.78 29.42
N SER A 41 -6.05 -11.08 29.22
CA SER A 41 -5.67 -11.65 27.93
C SER A 41 -6.90 -11.94 27.08
N TYR A 42 -7.00 -11.30 25.93
CA TYR A 42 -8.04 -11.54 24.93
C TYR A 42 -7.46 -12.33 23.76
N ARG A 43 -8.06 -13.48 23.44
CA ARG A 43 -7.66 -14.30 22.29
C ARG A 43 -8.54 -14.00 21.09
N PHE A 44 -7.92 -13.73 19.95
CA PHE A 44 -8.60 -13.52 18.68
C PHE A 44 -8.17 -14.62 17.69
N ASN A 45 -9.15 -15.26 17.04
CA ASN A 45 -8.93 -16.28 16.03
C ASN A 45 -9.52 -15.79 14.71
N ILE A 46 -8.70 -15.45 13.72
CA ILE A 46 -9.20 -15.16 12.37
C ILE A 46 -9.31 -16.48 11.62
N ILE A 47 -10.53 -16.98 11.41
CA ILE A 47 -10.77 -18.40 11.07
C ILE A 47 -10.91 -18.70 9.56
N ASN A 48 -10.91 -17.69 8.70
CA ASN A 48 -11.13 -17.86 7.26
C ASN A 48 -9.94 -17.39 6.41
N CYS A 49 -8.70 -17.55 6.88
CA CYS A 49 -7.52 -17.25 6.08
C CYS A 49 -7.32 -18.32 4.98
N GLU A 50 -6.83 -17.92 3.81
CA GLU A 50 -6.72 -18.82 2.64
C GLU A 50 -5.31 -19.33 2.35
N LYS A 51 -4.28 -18.59 2.80
CA LYS A 51 -2.89 -18.93 2.50
C LYS A 51 -2.46 -20.16 3.28
N VAL A 52 -1.64 -21.01 2.66
CA VAL A 52 -1.15 -22.24 3.31
C VAL A 52 -0.25 -21.94 4.51
N ASP A 53 0.44 -20.80 4.49
CA ASP A 53 1.31 -20.35 5.57
C ASP A 53 1.23 -18.82 5.75
N SER A 54 1.81 -18.32 6.84
CA SER A 54 1.79 -16.92 7.22
C SER A 54 3.06 -16.49 7.94
N GLN A 55 3.44 -15.23 7.75
CA GLN A 55 4.52 -14.56 8.48
C GLN A 55 4.30 -14.54 9.99
N PHE A 56 3.07 -14.74 10.45
CA PHE A 56 2.78 -14.98 11.87
C PHE A 56 3.58 -16.17 12.43
N ASN A 57 3.79 -17.23 11.65
CA ASN A 57 4.65 -18.36 12.03
C ASN A 57 6.15 -18.02 12.04
N ALA A 58 6.55 -16.91 11.40
CA ALA A 58 7.93 -16.39 11.39
C ALA A 58 8.14 -15.21 12.36
N GLY A 59 7.23 -15.00 13.30
CA GLY A 59 7.37 -13.98 14.35
C GLY A 59 6.78 -12.62 14.02
N MET A 60 6.03 -12.47 12.92
CA MET A 60 5.22 -11.27 12.71
C MET A 60 4.20 -11.11 13.84
N GLN A 61 4.00 -9.88 14.28
CA GLN A 61 2.99 -9.52 15.28
C GLN A 61 1.93 -8.60 14.67
N PRO A 62 0.64 -8.67 15.07
CA PRO A 62 -0.33 -7.65 14.73
C PRO A 62 0.07 -6.29 15.30
N LEU A 63 -0.53 -5.23 14.77
CA LEU A 63 -0.34 -3.87 15.27
C LEU A 63 -1.51 -3.44 16.12
N LEU A 64 -1.23 -2.71 17.19
CA LEU A 64 -2.20 -2.06 18.06
C LEU A 64 -2.00 -0.54 18.02
N PHE A 65 -3.11 0.19 17.96
CA PHE A 65 -3.17 1.63 18.20
C PHE A 65 -4.19 1.89 19.31
N SER A 66 -3.75 2.51 20.40
CA SER A 66 -4.60 2.93 21.51
C SER A 66 -5.07 4.38 21.31
N VAL A 67 -6.38 4.61 21.37
CA VAL A 67 -6.91 5.98 21.36
C VAL A 67 -6.57 6.70 22.66
N HIS A 68 -6.56 6.00 23.80
CA HIS A 68 -6.12 6.54 25.07
C HIS A 68 -4.68 7.08 25.02
N GLU A 69 -3.71 6.29 24.55
CA GLU A 69 -2.31 6.72 24.38
C GLU A 69 -2.22 7.90 23.38
N SER A 70 -3.00 7.86 22.32
CA SER A 70 -3.03 8.94 21.31
C SER A 70 -3.51 10.27 21.88
N LEU A 71 -4.52 10.27 22.75
CA LEU A 71 -5.03 11.48 23.41
C LEU A 71 -4.05 12.05 24.44
N GLN A 72 -3.19 11.20 24.99
CA GLN A 72 -2.09 11.61 25.87
C GLN A 72 -0.83 12.04 25.10
N SER A 73 -0.98 12.48 23.84
CA SER A 73 0.11 12.94 22.94
C SER A 73 1.14 11.89 22.54
N HIS A 74 0.80 10.60 22.62
CA HIS A 74 1.66 9.49 22.17
C HIS A 74 1.00 8.66 21.04
N PRO A 75 0.58 9.27 19.91
CA PRO A 75 -0.08 8.53 18.83
C PRO A 75 0.91 7.59 18.12
N CYS A 76 0.90 6.31 18.47
CA CYS A 76 1.77 5.33 17.83
C CYS A 76 1.10 3.98 17.56
N TRP A 77 1.52 3.35 16.47
CA TRP A 77 1.23 1.96 16.16
C TRP A 77 2.36 1.10 16.71
N ARG A 78 2.04 0.10 17.53
CA ARG A 78 3.05 -0.82 18.10
C ARG A 78 2.73 -2.27 17.79
N ARG A 79 3.78 -3.07 17.55
CA ARG A 79 3.67 -4.52 17.40
C ARG A 79 3.34 -5.12 18.76
N VAL A 80 2.33 -5.96 18.81
CA VAL A 80 1.84 -6.56 20.05
C VAL A 80 1.41 -8.00 19.84
N GLY A 81 1.21 -8.70 20.94
CA GLY A 81 0.57 -9.99 20.98
C GLY A 81 1.52 -11.12 21.33
N SER A 82 0.94 -12.13 21.95
CA SER A 82 1.60 -13.37 22.35
C SER A 82 0.80 -14.56 21.83
N ASN A 83 1.37 -15.76 21.95
CA ASN A 83 0.74 -17.02 21.51
C ASN A 83 0.21 -16.94 20.08
N ILE A 84 1.04 -16.36 19.19
CA ILE A 84 0.69 -16.14 17.79
C ILE A 84 0.99 -17.40 17.01
N ILE A 85 -0.03 -17.98 16.38
CA ILE A 85 0.08 -19.22 15.62
C ILE A 85 -0.81 -19.14 14.39
N TYR A 86 -0.30 -19.63 13.25
CA TYR A 86 -1.08 -19.80 12.03
C TYR A 86 -1.13 -21.28 11.63
N TYR A 87 -2.33 -21.85 11.54
CA TYR A 87 -2.50 -23.28 11.33
C TYR A 87 -3.75 -23.59 10.49
N ARG A 88 -3.76 -24.76 9.84
CA ARG A 88 -4.90 -25.24 9.06
C ARG A 88 -6.06 -25.60 9.98
N ASN A 89 -7.28 -25.23 9.61
CA ASN A 89 -8.50 -25.58 10.35
C ASN A 89 -9.43 -26.51 9.55
N TYR A 90 -10.62 -26.79 10.08
CA TYR A 90 -11.61 -27.70 9.48
C TYR A 90 -12.76 -26.98 8.75
N PHE A 91 -12.76 -25.65 8.69
CA PHE A 91 -13.81 -24.90 7.99
C PHE A 91 -13.62 -25.03 6.48
N THR A 92 -14.62 -25.54 5.78
CA THR A 92 -14.54 -25.80 4.35
C THR A 92 -14.74 -24.54 3.52
N ARG A 93 -13.99 -24.43 2.41
CA ARG A 93 -14.18 -23.36 1.43
C ARG A 93 -15.35 -23.69 0.51
N PRO A 94 -16.17 -22.69 0.12
CA PRO A 94 -17.17 -22.89 -0.92
C PRO A 94 -16.49 -23.33 -2.22
N SER A 95 -16.96 -24.42 -2.83
CA SER A 95 -16.46 -24.87 -4.12
C SER A 95 -16.75 -23.80 -5.18
N THR A 96 -15.71 -23.16 -5.70
CA THR A 96 -15.84 -22.21 -6.81
C THR A 96 -15.32 -22.87 -8.08
N ARG A 97 -16.12 -22.81 -9.16
CA ARG A 97 -15.87 -23.47 -10.47
C ARG A 97 -14.55 -23.06 -11.17
N LYS A 98 -13.74 -22.16 -10.58
CA LYS A 98 -12.53 -21.58 -11.17
C LYS A 98 -11.21 -21.97 -10.48
N CYS A 99 -11.26 -22.70 -9.36
CA CYS A 99 -10.05 -23.14 -8.66
C CYS A 99 -9.99 -24.67 -8.59
N ASN A 100 -9.28 -25.29 -9.55
CA ASN A 100 -8.94 -26.72 -9.55
C ASN A 100 -7.84 -27.06 -8.52
N VAL A 101 -7.97 -26.60 -7.28
CA VAL A 101 -7.05 -26.98 -6.19
C VAL A 101 -7.88 -27.27 -4.94
N ASP A 102 -8.52 -28.44 -4.97
CA ASP A 102 -9.26 -29.13 -3.91
C ASP A 102 -10.30 -28.33 -3.11
N GLY A 103 -11.32 -29.02 -2.62
CA GLY A 103 -12.22 -28.52 -1.57
C GLY A 103 -11.49 -28.34 -0.23
N GLY A 104 -10.41 -27.55 -0.22
CA GLY A 104 -9.53 -27.36 0.92
C GLY A 104 -10.17 -26.51 2.00
N THR A 105 -9.69 -26.68 3.22
CA THR A 105 -10.15 -25.93 4.38
C THR A 105 -9.45 -24.58 4.49
N TYR A 106 -10.04 -23.69 5.28
CA TYR A 106 -9.40 -22.45 5.70
C TYR A 106 -8.27 -22.69 6.70
N TYR A 107 -7.58 -21.61 7.03
CA TYR A 107 -6.55 -21.52 8.04
C TYR A 107 -6.98 -20.51 9.10
N THR A 108 -6.47 -20.68 10.30
CA THR A 108 -6.69 -19.80 11.44
C THR A 108 -5.42 -19.05 11.78
N ALA A 109 -5.50 -17.71 11.87
CA ALA A 109 -4.51 -16.89 12.54
C ALA A 109 -4.98 -16.58 13.96
N THR A 110 -4.33 -17.17 14.97
CA THR A 110 -4.61 -16.91 16.39
C THR A 110 -3.56 -16.00 16.98
N PHE A 111 -3.98 -15.04 17.80
CA PHE A 111 -3.09 -14.21 18.61
C PHE A 111 -3.80 -13.73 19.88
N THR A 112 -3.03 -13.56 20.96
CA THR A 112 -3.53 -13.08 22.25
C THR A 112 -3.03 -11.67 22.52
N ILE A 113 -3.92 -10.75 22.90
CA ILE A 113 -3.61 -9.35 23.23
C ILE A 113 -4.00 -9.06 24.68
N CYS A 114 -3.07 -8.47 25.43
CA CYS A 114 -3.39 -7.78 26.68
C CYS A 114 -3.50 -6.28 26.39
N PHE A 115 -4.66 -5.69 26.65
CA PHE A 115 -4.87 -4.27 26.44
C PHE A 115 -4.37 -3.45 27.65
N PRO A 116 -3.75 -2.29 27.41
CA PRO A 116 -3.11 -1.51 28.46
C PRO A 116 -4.10 -0.79 29.39
N TYR A 117 -5.22 -0.31 28.86
CA TYR A 117 -6.17 0.53 29.61
C TYR A 117 -7.58 -0.05 29.57
N THR A 118 -8.28 0.00 30.71
CA THR A 118 -9.68 -0.40 30.81
C THR A 118 -10.56 0.65 30.13
N GLY A 119 -11.51 0.22 29.30
CA GLY A 119 -12.45 1.10 28.61
C GLY A 119 -11.88 1.83 27.39
N ASP A 120 -10.65 1.51 26.98
CA ASP A 120 -10.02 2.10 25.80
C ASP A 120 -10.77 1.74 24.50
N VAL A 121 -10.45 2.48 23.44
CA VAL A 121 -10.76 2.13 22.06
C VAL A 121 -9.43 1.84 21.37
N CYS A 122 -9.23 0.58 21.01
CA CYS A 122 -8.03 0.13 20.33
C CYS A 122 -8.34 -0.26 18.90
N TYR A 123 -7.40 -0.02 17.98
CA TYR A 123 -7.45 -0.55 16.62
C TYR A 123 -6.38 -1.62 16.45
N LEU A 124 -6.76 -2.74 15.85
CA LEU A 124 -5.85 -3.81 15.46
C LEU A 124 -5.71 -3.86 13.93
N ALA A 125 -4.49 -4.00 13.44
CA ALA A 125 -4.19 -4.04 12.01
C ALA A 125 -3.17 -5.12 11.64
N TYR A 126 -3.29 -5.64 10.42
CA TYR A 126 -2.34 -6.61 9.85
C TYR A 126 -0.95 -6.00 9.64
N HIS A 127 -0.89 -4.78 9.09
CA HIS A 127 0.34 -4.02 8.85
C HIS A 127 0.07 -2.52 9.03
N TYR A 128 1.13 -1.70 9.12
CA TYR A 128 1.04 -0.26 9.45
C TYR A 128 0.13 0.45 8.46
N PRO A 129 -1.10 0.85 8.84
CA PRO A 129 -2.05 1.38 7.88
C PRO A 129 -1.51 2.67 7.24
N TYR A 130 -1.77 2.82 5.95
CA TYR A 130 -1.51 4.05 5.21
C TYR A 130 -2.76 4.35 4.39
N THR A 131 -3.58 5.27 4.91
CA THR A 131 -4.89 5.59 4.33
C THR A 131 -4.74 6.51 3.11
N TYR A 132 -5.77 6.54 2.27
CA TYR A 132 -5.81 7.50 1.16
C TYR A 132 -5.88 8.95 1.68
N THR A 133 -6.60 9.22 2.76
CA THR A 133 -6.60 10.54 3.41
C THR A 133 -5.22 10.96 3.92
N ARG A 134 -4.43 10.00 4.42
CA ARG A 134 -3.03 10.23 4.80
C ARG A 134 -2.19 10.61 3.60
N LEU A 135 -2.35 9.93 2.46
CA LEU A 135 -1.69 10.32 1.21
C LEU A 135 -2.00 11.78 0.87
N LEU A 136 -3.29 12.15 0.85
CA LEU A 136 -3.71 13.52 0.52
C LEU A 136 -3.11 14.55 1.49
N THR A 137 -3.01 14.20 2.78
CA THR A 137 -2.37 15.05 3.80
C THR A 137 -0.88 15.20 3.53
N ASP A 138 -0.17 14.11 3.22
CA ASP A 138 1.26 14.14 2.94
C ASP A 138 1.54 14.95 1.66
N LEU A 139 0.71 14.82 0.61
CA LEU A 139 0.78 15.63 -0.61
C LEU A 139 0.70 17.14 -0.31
N ASN A 140 -0.30 17.56 0.47
CA ASN A 140 -0.47 18.95 0.88
C ASN A 140 0.73 19.45 1.70
N LYS A 141 1.23 18.63 2.62
CA LYS A 141 2.42 18.96 3.42
C LYS A 141 3.65 19.17 2.54
N TRP A 142 3.90 18.28 1.59
CA TRP A 142 5.02 18.40 0.67
C TRP A 142 4.91 19.63 -0.22
N GLN A 143 3.73 19.92 -0.75
CA GLN A 143 3.49 21.10 -1.56
C GLN A 143 3.74 22.39 -0.75
N ASN A 144 3.19 22.49 0.45
CA ASN A 144 3.40 23.65 1.32
C ASN A 144 4.88 23.81 1.73
N LYS A 145 5.58 22.70 2.00
CA LYS A 145 7.02 22.74 2.31
C LYS A 145 7.83 23.37 1.18
N ILE A 146 7.56 22.99 -0.06
CA ILE A 146 8.27 23.51 -1.23
C ILE A 146 7.91 24.98 -1.53
N LEU A 147 6.63 25.36 -1.37
CA LEU A 147 6.19 26.74 -1.62
C LEU A 147 6.76 27.74 -0.60
N ASN A 148 6.97 27.31 0.65
CA ASN A 148 7.40 28.19 1.74
C ASN A 148 8.93 28.33 1.87
N GLN A 149 9.71 27.67 1.02
CA GLN A 149 11.17 27.68 1.10
C GLN A 149 11.77 28.00 -0.26
N PRO A 150 12.70 28.97 -0.38
CA PRO A 150 13.47 29.12 -1.61
C PRO A 150 14.28 27.84 -1.80
N ASN A 151 13.95 27.09 -2.84
CA ASN A 151 14.63 25.85 -3.18
C ASN A 151 14.74 25.72 -4.69
N ASN A 152 15.71 24.93 -5.11
CA ASN A 152 15.98 24.60 -6.51
C ASN A 152 15.25 23.31 -6.95
N ILE A 153 14.14 22.98 -6.28
CA ILE A 153 13.40 21.73 -6.49
C ILE A 153 12.09 22.06 -7.21
N TYR A 154 11.96 21.58 -8.43
CA TYR A 154 10.68 21.56 -9.13
C TYR A 154 9.81 20.45 -8.55
N PHE A 155 8.71 20.81 -7.91
CA PHE A 155 7.71 19.87 -7.38
C PHE A 155 6.33 20.24 -7.90
N ARG A 156 5.68 19.30 -8.61
CA ARG A 156 4.32 19.50 -9.12
C ARG A 156 3.48 18.27 -8.88
N ILE A 157 2.28 18.48 -8.36
CA ILE A 157 1.25 17.46 -8.24
C ILE A 157 0.23 17.69 -9.35
N GLN A 158 -0.02 16.66 -10.14
CA GLN A 158 -1.07 16.64 -11.17
C GLN A 158 -2.00 15.47 -10.89
N GLN A 159 -3.18 15.48 -11.49
CA GLN A 159 -4.05 14.31 -11.52
C GLN A 159 -3.74 13.50 -12.77
N LEU A 160 -3.33 12.25 -12.60
CA LEU A 160 -3.12 11.31 -13.70
C LEU A 160 -4.46 10.89 -14.33
N THR A 161 -5.40 10.52 -13.46
CA THR A 161 -6.72 10.02 -13.80
C THR A 161 -7.59 9.97 -12.54
N SER A 162 -8.80 9.45 -12.64
CA SER A 162 -9.65 9.06 -11.51
C SER A 162 -9.86 7.55 -11.49
N THR A 163 -10.09 7.00 -10.30
CA THR A 163 -10.48 5.59 -10.14
C THR A 163 -11.94 5.35 -10.55
N ILE A 164 -12.41 4.10 -10.45
CA ILE A 164 -13.81 3.72 -10.74
C ILE A 164 -14.77 4.48 -9.83
N LEU A 165 -14.43 4.65 -8.55
CA LEU A 165 -15.21 5.44 -7.59
C LEU A 165 -14.89 6.94 -7.64
N SER A 166 -14.28 7.42 -8.73
CA SER A 166 -13.94 8.83 -8.95
C SER A 166 -12.93 9.42 -7.94
N ASN A 167 -12.16 8.61 -7.23
CA ASN A 167 -11.06 9.11 -6.39
C ASN A 167 -9.88 9.56 -7.28
N PRO A 168 -9.31 10.75 -7.07
CA PRO A 168 -8.22 11.24 -7.90
C PRO A 168 -6.93 10.44 -7.70
N VAL A 169 -6.24 10.14 -8.78
CA VAL A 169 -4.94 9.45 -8.76
C VAL A 169 -3.84 10.48 -8.99
N PRO A 170 -3.05 10.83 -7.96
CA PRO A 170 -2.00 11.84 -8.10
C PRO A 170 -0.80 11.31 -8.90
N LEU A 171 -0.27 12.18 -9.75
CA LEU A 171 1.04 12.08 -10.40
C LEU A 171 1.93 13.20 -9.87
N ILE A 172 2.97 12.83 -9.13
CA ILE A 172 3.95 13.77 -8.61
C ILE A 172 5.11 13.85 -9.62
N THR A 173 5.55 15.07 -9.91
CA THR A 173 6.76 15.33 -10.68
C THR A 173 7.81 15.98 -9.77
N VAL A 174 9.00 15.39 -9.70
CA VAL A 174 10.15 15.97 -8.96
C VAL A 174 11.37 16.03 -9.87
N THR A 175 12.02 17.19 -9.94
CA THR A 175 13.31 17.38 -10.65
C THR A 175 13.98 18.67 -10.16
N GLN A 176 15.17 18.99 -10.64
CA GLN A 176 15.82 20.28 -10.39
C GLN A 176 15.13 21.41 -11.17
N THR A 177 14.92 22.58 -10.59
CA THR A 177 14.49 23.78 -11.34
C THR A 177 15.54 24.15 -12.38
N SER A 178 15.12 24.48 -13.60
CA SER A 178 16.00 25.10 -14.60
C SER A 178 16.16 26.58 -14.29
N ASP A 179 17.40 27.09 -14.25
CA ASP A 179 17.65 28.53 -14.06
C ASP A 179 17.05 29.31 -15.23
N SER A 180 16.13 30.22 -14.91
CA SER A 180 15.38 31.04 -15.86
C SER A 180 16.21 32.13 -16.57
N SER A 181 17.52 32.19 -16.32
CA SER A 181 18.44 33.15 -16.96
C SER A 181 18.97 32.69 -18.31
N ASN A 182 18.77 31.43 -18.70
CA ASN A 182 19.15 30.91 -20.01
C ASN A 182 17.90 30.32 -20.71
N GLU A 183 17.09 31.19 -21.31
CA GLU A 183 16.01 30.80 -22.23
C GLU A 183 16.52 30.10 -23.51
N SER A 184 17.84 30.00 -23.68
CA SER A 184 18.49 29.19 -24.70
C SER A 184 18.94 27.83 -24.13
N THR A 185 18.30 26.76 -24.63
CA THR A 185 18.67 25.32 -24.59
C THR A 185 17.96 24.45 -23.55
N ASN A 186 16.96 23.68 -24.03
CA ASN A 186 16.90 22.20 -24.05
C ASN A 186 17.34 21.35 -22.82
N ILE A 187 17.70 21.87 -21.66
CA ILE A 187 18.21 21.06 -20.53
C ILE A 187 17.11 20.15 -19.95
N ASN A 188 15.86 20.62 -19.84
CA ASN A 188 14.72 19.77 -19.50
C ASN A 188 14.38 18.76 -20.61
N ASN A 189 14.87 18.98 -21.84
CA ASN A 189 14.64 18.08 -22.97
C ASN A 189 15.61 16.89 -23.03
N GLN A 190 16.71 16.91 -22.27
CA GLN A 190 17.70 15.82 -22.24
C GLN A 190 17.61 14.92 -20.99
N ARG A 191 16.88 15.34 -19.95
CA ARG A 191 16.78 14.55 -18.71
C ARG A 191 15.96 13.28 -18.94
N SER A 192 16.51 12.15 -18.49
CA SER A 192 15.82 10.87 -18.52
C SER A 192 14.67 10.84 -17.50
N TYR A 193 13.59 10.13 -17.82
CA TYR A 193 12.48 9.95 -16.89
C TYR A 193 12.68 8.72 -16.01
N ILE A 194 12.33 8.84 -14.74
CA ILE A 194 12.16 7.70 -13.83
C ILE A 194 10.68 7.66 -13.41
N ILE A 195 9.97 6.59 -13.74
CA ILE A 195 8.59 6.38 -13.30
C ILE A 195 8.59 5.45 -12.09
N LEU A 196 8.00 5.91 -10.99
CA LEU A 196 7.82 5.12 -9.76
C LEU A 196 6.33 4.87 -9.54
N THR A 197 5.94 3.61 -9.43
CA THR A 197 4.56 3.23 -9.10
C THR A 197 4.50 2.44 -7.81
N CYS A 198 3.45 2.68 -7.02
CA CYS A 198 3.28 2.07 -5.71
C CYS A 198 1.84 1.63 -5.46
N ARG A 199 1.70 0.65 -4.57
CA ARG A 199 0.42 0.25 -3.97
C ARG A 199 -0.64 -0.15 -4.99
N VAL A 200 -0.27 -1.04 -5.91
CA VAL A 200 -1.22 -1.70 -6.81
C VAL A 200 -2.15 -2.65 -6.05
N HIS A 201 -1.61 -3.37 -5.05
CA HIS A 201 -2.37 -4.19 -4.14
C HIS A 201 -2.70 -3.38 -2.87
N PRO A 202 -3.98 -3.20 -2.53
CA PRO A 202 -4.38 -2.36 -1.41
C PRO A 202 -3.87 -2.80 -0.04
N GLY A 203 -3.63 -4.08 0.19
CA GLY A 203 -3.16 -4.61 1.47
C GLY A 203 -1.67 -4.40 1.75
N GLU A 204 -0.87 -4.01 0.76
CA GLU A 204 0.59 -3.89 0.86
C GLU A 204 1.02 -2.53 1.44
N SER A 205 0.70 -2.31 2.72
CA SER A 205 0.82 -0.99 3.36
C SER A 205 2.20 -0.38 3.48
N ASN A 206 3.18 -1.25 3.60
CA ASN A 206 4.59 -0.96 3.53
C ASN A 206 4.99 -0.17 2.27
N SER A 207 4.44 -0.46 1.08
CA SER A 207 4.89 0.23 -0.15
C SER A 207 4.64 1.73 -0.11
N SER A 208 3.55 2.15 0.55
CA SER A 208 3.22 3.58 0.72
C SER A 208 4.13 4.27 1.72
N TRP A 209 4.61 3.57 2.75
CA TRP A 209 5.61 4.13 3.66
C TRP A 209 6.98 4.27 3.00
N ILE A 210 7.38 3.32 2.15
CA ILE A 210 8.62 3.43 1.37
C ILE A 210 8.56 4.64 0.43
N ILE A 211 7.49 4.78 -0.36
CA ILE A 211 7.41 5.91 -1.31
C ILE A 211 7.31 7.25 -0.60
N LYS A 212 6.67 7.31 0.57
CA LYS A 212 6.67 8.49 1.43
C LYS A 212 8.09 8.91 1.78
N GLY A 213 8.90 7.98 2.30
CA GLY A 213 10.29 8.26 2.66
C GLY A 213 11.15 8.64 1.45
N LEU A 214 10.96 7.96 0.31
CA LEU A 214 11.66 8.29 -0.94
C LEU A 214 11.33 9.71 -1.41
N ILE A 215 10.06 10.10 -1.43
CA ILE A 215 9.64 11.45 -1.80
C ILE A 215 10.25 12.46 -0.82
N GLU A 216 10.19 12.22 0.49
CA GLU A 216 10.78 13.12 1.48
C GLU A 216 12.30 13.31 1.30
N GLN A 217 13.01 12.26 0.89
CA GLN A 217 14.42 12.36 0.51
C GLN A 217 14.61 13.17 -0.78
N LEU A 218 13.81 12.91 -1.82
CA LEU A 218 13.84 13.69 -3.05
C LEU A 218 13.54 15.19 -2.82
N LEU A 219 12.77 15.52 -1.78
CA LEU A 219 12.44 16.90 -1.38
C LEU A 219 13.37 17.47 -0.29
N SER A 220 14.52 16.82 -0.04
CA SER A 220 15.57 17.33 0.83
C SER A 220 16.79 17.76 -0.01
N ASN A 221 17.49 18.80 0.47
CA ASN A 221 18.77 19.25 -0.08
C ASN A 221 19.98 18.73 0.71
N ASP A 222 19.74 17.97 1.78
CA ASP A 222 20.77 17.58 2.75
C ASP A 222 21.72 16.49 2.20
N ASN A 223 21.34 15.85 1.09
CA ASN A 223 22.10 14.75 0.49
C ASN A 223 22.54 15.09 -0.94
N MET A 224 23.85 15.26 -1.13
CA MET A 224 24.45 15.58 -2.44
C MET A 224 24.08 14.57 -3.53
N LYS A 225 23.99 13.27 -3.22
CA LYS A 225 23.62 12.25 -4.21
C LYS A 225 22.19 12.44 -4.72
N ILE A 226 21.26 12.80 -3.84
CA ILE A 226 19.88 13.10 -4.22
C ILE A 226 19.82 14.38 -5.08
N ASN A 227 20.63 15.39 -4.74
CA ASN A 227 20.73 16.61 -5.52
C ASN A 227 21.21 16.32 -6.95
N GLU A 228 22.23 15.48 -7.13
CA GLU A 228 22.70 15.04 -8.45
C GLU A 228 21.64 14.23 -9.21
N LEU A 229 20.95 13.31 -8.54
CA LEU A 229 19.85 12.56 -9.15
C LEU A 229 18.75 13.48 -9.68
N ARG A 230 18.40 14.56 -8.96
CA ARG A 230 17.40 15.54 -9.44
C ARG A 230 17.88 16.34 -10.65
N LYS A 231 19.19 16.57 -10.82
CA LYS A 231 19.76 17.23 -12.00
C LYS A 231 19.73 16.32 -13.22
N MET A 232 19.89 15.01 -13.03
CA MET A 232 19.95 14.02 -14.11
C MET A 232 18.57 13.53 -14.56
N PHE A 233 17.61 13.40 -13.62
CA PHE A 233 16.35 12.72 -13.87
C PHE A 233 15.11 13.59 -13.60
N ILE A 234 14.03 13.28 -14.31
CA ILE A 234 12.68 13.72 -14.00
C ILE A 234 11.93 12.55 -13.39
N PHE A 235 11.62 12.65 -12.09
CA PHE A 235 10.86 11.63 -11.38
C PHE A 235 9.37 11.84 -11.60
N LYS A 236 8.66 10.81 -12.05
CA LYS A 236 7.21 10.73 -12.21
C LYS A 236 6.69 9.66 -11.26
N ILE A 237 6.03 10.07 -10.18
CA ILE A 237 5.70 9.19 -9.06
C ILE A 237 4.19 9.08 -8.93
N ILE A 238 3.68 7.84 -8.95
CA ILE A 238 2.28 7.49 -8.69
C ILE A 238 2.25 6.74 -7.34
N PRO A 239 2.01 7.46 -6.23
CA PRO A 239 2.20 6.92 -4.88
C PRO A 239 1.15 5.87 -4.48
N MET A 240 0.03 5.80 -5.21
CA MET A 240 -1.03 4.83 -4.96
C MET A 240 -1.83 4.53 -6.22
N LEU A 241 -1.63 3.33 -6.80
CA LEU A 241 -2.34 2.86 -7.98
C LEU A 241 -3.76 2.35 -7.70
N ASN A 242 -4.06 1.96 -6.47
CA ASN A 242 -5.38 1.43 -6.10
C ASN A 242 -6.02 2.13 -4.88
N PRO A 243 -6.35 3.44 -4.98
CA PRO A 243 -7.03 4.17 -3.90
C PRO A 243 -8.35 3.53 -3.46
N ASP A 244 -9.20 3.11 -4.40
CA ASP A 244 -10.52 2.53 -4.09
C ASP A 244 -10.38 1.28 -3.22
N GLY A 245 -9.50 0.37 -3.61
CA GLY A 245 -9.23 -0.84 -2.84
C GLY A 245 -8.70 -0.53 -1.44
N VAL A 246 -7.88 0.52 -1.29
CA VAL A 246 -7.37 0.95 0.02
C VAL A 246 -8.50 1.48 0.90
N ILE A 247 -9.39 2.31 0.35
CA ILE A 247 -10.52 2.91 1.06
C ILE A 247 -11.48 1.85 1.59
N VAL A 248 -11.79 0.83 0.78
CA VAL A 248 -12.72 -0.24 1.16
C VAL A 248 -12.08 -1.37 1.97
N GLY A 249 -10.76 -1.33 2.16
CA GLY A 249 -10.02 -2.33 2.94
C GLY A 249 -9.86 -3.67 2.23
N ASN A 250 -9.73 -3.67 0.90
CA ASN A 250 -9.30 -4.85 0.15
C ASN A 250 -7.83 -5.20 0.47
N HIS A 251 -7.43 -6.42 0.12
CA HIS A 251 -6.06 -6.90 0.20
C HIS A 251 -5.34 -6.84 -1.15
N ARG A 252 -5.98 -7.23 -2.26
CA ARG A 252 -5.31 -7.44 -3.56
C ARG A 252 -5.98 -6.73 -4.72
N CYS A 253 -7.29 -6.81 -4.82
CA CYS A 253 -8.04 -6.38 -6.00
C CYS A 253 -8.52 -4.92 -5.94
N SER A 254 -8.76 -4.35 -7.11
CA SER A 254 -9.59 -3.15 -7.26
C SER A 254 -11.05 -3.41 -6.90
N ILE A 255 -11.86 -2.34 -6.88
CA ILE A 255 -13.31 -2.46 -6.67
C ILE A 255 -14.02 -3.27 -7.77
N SER A 256 -13.42 -3.41 -8.96
CA SER A 256 -13.93 -4.27 -10.04
C SER A 256 -13.62 -5.77 -9.83
N GLY A 257 -13.04 -6.15 -8.70
CA GLY A 257 -12.64 -7.53 -8.40
C GLY A 257 -11.48 -8.03 -9.25
N LYS A 258 -10.66 -7.12 -9.79
CA LYS A 258 -9.52 -7.43 -10.67
C LYS A 258 -8.20 -7.18 -9.97
N ASP A 259 -7.25 -8.09 -10.15
CA ASP A 259 -5.85 -7.86 -9.80
C ASP A 259 -5.26 -6.90 -10.85
N LEU A 260 -5.13 -5.62 -10.49
CA LEU A 260 -4.60 -4.59 -11.39
C LEU A 260 -3.19 -4.92 -11.90
N ASN A 261 -2.41 -5.74 -11.18
CA ASN A 261 -1.09 -6.17 -11.60
C ASN A 261 -1.11 -7.24 -12.71
N ARG A 262 -2.30 -7.71 -13.12
CA ARG A 262 -2.47 -8.66 -14.22
C ARG A 262 -3.03 -8.02 -15.49
N HIS A 263 -3.19 -6.69 -15.51
CA HIS A 263 -3.85 -5.97 -16.59
C HIS A 263 -2.96 -4.94 -17.30
N TRP A 264 -1.64 -5.06 -17.23
CA TRP A 264 -0.71 -4.16 -17.93
C TRP A 264 -0.63 -4.39 -19.45
N ILE A 265 -0.91 -5.61 -19.93
CA ILE A 265 -0.85 -5.94 -21.36
C ILE A 265 -1.97 -5.21 -22.12
N ASN A 266 -3.22 -5.39 -21.69
CA ASN A 266 -4.40 -4.75 -22.30
C ASN A 266 -5.30 -4.11 -21.23
N PRO A 267 -4.88 -2.97 -20.63
CA PRO A 267 -5.70 -2.28 -19.64
C PRO A 267 -6.92 -1.63 -20.31
N SER A 268 -8.01 -1.51 -19.55
CA SER A 268 -9.22 -0.81 -19.98
C SER A 268 -9.25 0.55 -19.30
N SER A 269 -9.51 1.62 -20.02
CA SER A 269 -9.70 2.95 -19.43
C SER A 269 -10.90 3.02 -18.48
N LEU A 270 -11.89 2.13 -18.64
CA LEU A 270 -13.08 2.07 -17.78
C LEU A 270 -12.88 1.19 -16.54
N ILE A 271 -12.30 -0.01 -16.71
CA ILE A 271 -12.21 -1.02 -15.63
C ILE A 271 -10.86 -0.94 -14.90
N HIS A 272 -9.81 -0.46 -15.57
CA HIS A 272 -8.45 -0.36 -15.06
C HIS A 272 -7.86 1.05 -15.28
N PRO A 273 -8.59 2.15 -14.98
CA PRO A 273 -8.19 3.51 -15.37
C PRO A 273 -6.77 3.85 -14.90
N THR A 274 -6.42 3.45 -13.67
CA THR A 274 -5.11 3.76 -13.09
C THR A 274 -3.97 3.10 -13.86
N ILE A 275 -4.14 1.85 -14.30
CA ILE A 275 -3.17 1.11 -15.10
C ILE A 275 -3.14 1.64 -16.54
N TYR A 276 -4.31 1.86 -17.13
CA TYR A 276 -4.45 2.39 -18.48
C TYR A 276 -3.70 3.72 -18.63
N HIS A 277 -4.02 4.72 -17.80
CA HIS A 277 -3.40 6.04 -17.91
C HIS A 277 -1.92 6.04 -17.50
N THR A 278 -1.50 5.15 -16.61
CA THR A 278 -0.08 4.96 -16.32
C THR A 278 0.67 4.42 -17.53
N LYS A 279 0.10 3.42 -18.23
CA LYS A 279 0.67 2.87 -19.47
C LYS A 279 0.70 3.92 -20.58
N MET A 280 -0.38 4.68 -20.79
CA MET A 280 -0.41 5.77 -21.78
C MET A 280 0.63 6.85 -21.50
N LEU A 281 0.91 7.16 -20.22
CA LEU A 281 2.00 8.07 -19.86
C LEU A 281 3.37 7.50 -20.27
N MET A 282 3.60 6.20 -20.06
CA MET A 282 4.84 5.53 -20.48
C MET A 282 4.98 5.56 -22.00
N GLU A 283 3.94 5.19 -22.73
CA GLU A 283 3.90 5.18 -24.19
C GLU A 283 4.11 6.58 -24.78
N LEU A 284 3.48 7.61 -24.21
CA LEU A 284 3.68 8.99 -24.63
C LEU A 284 5.14 9.43 -24.47
N LEU A 285 5.78 9.07 -23.35
CA LEU A 285 7.18 9.39 -23.12
C LEU A 285 8.10 8.67 -24.12
N THR A 286 7.82 7.40 -24.42
CA THR A 286 8.54 6.64 -25.44
C THR A 286 8.34 7.20 -26.85
N PHE A 287 7.11 7.57 -27.21
CA PHE A 287 6.80 8.21 -28.50
C PHE A 287 7.55 9.52 -28.69
N CYS A 288 7.74 10.28 -27.60
CA CYS A 288 8.55 11.50 -27.59
C CYS A 288 10.08 11.23 -27.57
N GLU A 289 10.53 10.00 -27.81
CA GLU A 289 11.93 9.55 -27.75
C GLU A 289 12.58 9.75 -26.36
N ARG A 290 11.77 9.67 -25.31
CA ARG A 290 12.20 9.83 -23.90
C ARG A 290 11.78 8.63 -23.05
N SER A 291 12.07 7.43 -23.55
CA SER A 291 11.72 6.18 -22.87
C SER A 291 12.12 6.19 -21.40
N PRO A 292 11.17 6.01 -20.46
CA PRO A 292 11.44 6.11 -19.04
C PRO A 292 12.10 4.84 -18.49
N TYR A 293 12.96 5.01 -17.50
CA TYR A 293 13.29 3.94 -16.57
C TYR A 293 12.10 3.72 -15.63
N VAL A 294 11.45 2.57 -15.71
CA VAL A 294 10.27 2.26 -14.89
C VAL A 294 10.72 1.42 -13.71
N SER A 295 10.43 1.87 -12.50
CA SER A 295 10.58 1.08 -11.29
C SER A 295 9.25 0.98 -10.56
N ARG A 296 8.96 -0.22 -10.07
CA ARG A 296 7.74 -0.51 -9.34
C ARG A 296 8.08 -0.94 -7.94
N PHE A 297 7.45 -0.33 -6.96
CA PHE A 297 7.52 -0.78 -5.58
C PHE A 297 6.25 -1.56 -5.25
N ASP A 298 6.24 -2.81 -5.69
CA ASP A 298 5.38 -3.83 -5.12
C ASP A 298 6.19 -4.49 -4.00
N ILE A 299 5.70 -4.47 -2.77
CA ILE A 299 6.34 -5.23 -1.70
C ILE A 299 5.49 -6.45 -1.45
N TYR A 300 5.93 -7.54 -2.06
CA TYR A 300 5.35 -8.85 -1.83
C TYR A 300 6.11 -9.50 -0.67
N ILE A 301 5.40 -9.74 0.44
CA ILE A 301 5.92 -10.52 1.55
C ILE A 301 5.48 -11.97 1.30
N ASP A 302 6.37 -12.77 0.71
CA ASP A 302 6.21 -14.23 0.59
C ASP A 302 7.11 -14.96 1.58
N MET A 303 6.61 -16.07 2.12
CA MET A 303 7.26 -16.91 3.14
C MET A 303 8.30 -17.90 2.56
N GLY A 304 8.82 -17.66 1.36
CA GLY A 304 9.82 -18.55 0.76
C GLY A 304 11.17 -18.49 1.48
N TYR A 305 11.62 -17.29 1.82
CA TYR A 305 12.86 -16.97 2.54
C TYR A 305 12.66 -15.59 3.15
N TYR A 306 13.39 -15.21 4.21
CA TYR A 306 13.40 -13.84 4.77
C TYR A 306 13.78 -12.82 3.67
N VAL A 307 12.80 -12.40 2.88
CA VAL A 307 12.98 -11.44 1.80
C VAL A 307 11.79 -10.51 1.85
N ILE A 308 12.04 -9.28 2.32
CA ILE A 308 11.30 -8.14 1.81
C ILE A 308 11.63 -8.14 0.31
N HIS A 309 10.81 -8.80 -0.51
CA HIS A 309 10.91 -8.62 -1.95
C HIS A 309 10.31 -7.25 -2.23
N CYS A 310 11.12 -6.22 -1.98
CA CYS A 310 11.03 -4.98 -2.71
C CYS A 310 11.44 -5.38 -4.13
N SER A 311 10.47 -5.82 -4.93
CA SER A 311 10.72 -6.14 -6.32
C SER A 311 10.87 -4.81 -7.05
N VAL A 312 11.99 -4.11 -6.84
CA VAL A 312 12.46 -3.02 -7.69
C VAL A 312 12.85 -3.66 -9.01
N ARG A 313 11.84 -4.00 -9.81
CA ARG A 313 12.08 -4.38 -11.20
C ARG A 313 12.23 -3.09 -11.95
N LEU A 314 13.48 -2.79 -12.28
CA LEU A 314 13.81 -1.79 -13.27
C LEU A 314 13.41 -2.38 -14.63
N TYR A 315 12.29 -1.93 -15.16
CA TYR A 315 11.90 -2.20 -16.53
C TYR A 315 12.38 -1.02 -17.37
N ILE A 316 13.22 -1.28 -18.36
CA ILE A 316 13.32 -0.36 -19.49
C ILE A 316 12.04 -0.59 -20.28
N TYR A 317 11.17 0.41 -20.31
CA TYR A 317 9.96 0.31 -21.10
C TYR A 317 10.36 0.32 -22.58
N SER A 318 10.22 -0.84 -23.24
CA SER A 318 10.29 -0.99 -24.69
C SER A 318 8.86 -1.17 -25.20
N SER A 319 8.50 -0.52 -26.29
CA SER A 319 7.21 -0.72 -26.98
C SER A 319 7.02 -2.16 -27.49
N ASP A 320 8.10 -2.95 -27.51
CA ASP A 320 8.13 -4.32 -28.00
C ASP A 320 8.08 -5.31 -26.83
N ASN A 321 6.90 -5.53 -26.24
CA ASN A 321 6.40 -6.79 -25.61
C ASN A 321 5.15 -6.59 -24.74
#